data_AF-A0A672VDH7-F1
#
_entry.id   AF-A0A672VDH7-F1
#
_cell.length_a   1.000
_cell.length_b   1.000
_cell.length_c   1.000
_cell.angle_alpha   90.00
_cell.angle_beta   90.00
_cell.angle_gamma   90.00
#
_symmetry.space_group_name_H-M   'P 1'
#
loop_
_entity.id
_entity.type
_entity.pdbx_description
1 polymer ?
#
loop_
_entity_poly.entity_id
_entity_poly.type
_entity_poly.pdbx_seq_one_letter_code
_entity_poly.pdbx_strand_id
1 'polypeptide(L)'
;LNVTLMLLTNANSFRRHDFLRKSSFWCWFLNHMSIHLVYVYQNNIYLKQSPREAPIKITTDGKQNEIFNGIPDWVYEEEMLATKYALWWSPSGKYLAYVQFNDSDIPVIEYSYFGEDQYPRKIIIPYPKAGAKNPTVKVFIVDTINAEAFGPKKVPVPAVIASSDHYFTWLTWVTDSRICVQWLKRIQNFSVLAICDFKENSNTWDCPENQQHIEESQTGWAGGFFVSAPYFTSDSSSYYKIFSDKNGYKHIHYINETCEVSCGKLNIALFYFFPRISIGSKPIRKQCITCNLRKERCQYYTARFSEHSKYYALICYGMYTLWYKMLLPPQFDRSKKYPLLIQVYGGPCSQNVKETFSISWITYLASKEGIIVILVDGRGTAYQGDKILHAVYRRLGVYEVEDQISAVKKFIEMGFIDEKRIAIWGWSYGGYITSLALGSGSGVFKCGMAVAPVSSWEYYASIYTERFMGLPVESDNLEHYKNSTVMARAKNFQNVEYLLIHGTADDNVHFQNSAQIAKALVNAQVDFQAMWYTDQNHGIPGLSSKHLYTHMTHFLKRCFSLSE
;
A
#
# COMPACT_ATOMS: atom_id res chain seq x y z
N LEU A 1 -26.29 19.96 -0.79
CA LEU A 1 -26.09 19.31 -2.11
C LEU A 1 -26.25 17.81 -1.90
N ASN A 2 -26.65 17.04 -2.92
CA ASN A 2 -26.76 15.58 -2.83
C ASN A 2 -25.79 14.97 -3.86
N VAL A 3 -24.71 14.33 -3.44
CA VAL A 3 -23.71 13.63 -4.26
C VAL A 3 -23.63 12.20 -3.77
N THR A 4 -24.29 11.29 -4.47
CA THR A 4 -24.09 9.85 -4.29
C THR A 4 -23.12 9.37 -5.36
N LEU A 5 -21.85 9.20 -4.99
CA LEU A 5 -20.86 8.51 -5.82
C LEU A 5 -21.17 7.01 -5.74
N MET A 6 -21.92 6.46 -6.70
CA MET A 6 -22.22 5.04 -6.73
C MET A 6 -21.07 4.28 -7.42
N LEU A 7 -20.07 3.88 -6.62
CA LEU A 7 -19.04 2.93 -7.04
C LEU A 7 -19.65 1.53 -7.05
N LEU A 8 -20.04 1.04 -8.23
CA LEU A 8 -20.38 -0.38 -8.41
C LEU A 8 -19.11 -1.16 -8.73
N THR A 9 -18.49 -1.75 -7.70
CA THR A 9 -17.28 -2.58 -7.82
C THR A 9 -17.55 -4.08 -7.92
N ASN A 10 -18.80 -4.51 -8.13
CA ASN A 10 -19.12 -5.93 -8.30
C ASN A 10 -20.13 -6.16 -9.43
N ALA A 11 -19.62 -6.59 -10.58
CA ALA A 11 -20.42 -7.06 -11.70
C ALA A 11 -20.85 -8.52 -11.46
N ASN A 12 -21.84 -8.75 -10.58
CA ASN A 12 -22.48 -10.07 -10.46
C ASN A 12 -24.00 -10.08 -10.67
N SER A 13 -24.64 -8.95 -11.02
CA SER A 13 -26.10 -8.93 -11.20
C SER A 13 -26.67 -8.15 -12.39
N PHE A 14 -25.88 -7.84 -13.43
CA PHE A 14 -26.42 -7.32 -14.70
C PHE A 14 -26.14 -8.30 -15.86
N ARG A 15 -27.02 -9.31 -16.01
CA ARG A 15 -27.10 -10.12 -17.23
C ARG A 15 -27.88 -9.35 -18.30
N ARG A 16 -27.19 -8.47 -19.04
CA ARG A 16 -27.47 -8.05 -20.43
C ARG A 16 -26.62 -6.82 -20.77
N HIS A 17 -25.40 -7.07 -21.25
CA HIS A 17 -24.64 -6.32 -22.28
C HIS A 17 -23.15 -6.68 -22.18
N ASP A 18 -22.60 -7.33 -23.22
CA ASP A 18 -21.18 -7.73 -23.33
C ASP A 18 -20.18 -6.56 -23.29
N PHE A 19 -20.67 -5.31 -23.37
CA PHE A 19 -19.87 -4.10 -23.31
C PHE A 19 -19.15 -3.91 -21.96
N LEU A 20 -19.84 -4.19 -20.85
CA LEU A 20 -19.32 -3.97 -19.49
C LEU A 20 -18.25 -5.00 -19.07
N ARG A 21 -18.10 -6.11 -19.80
CA ARG A 21 -17.03 -7.08 -19.51
C ARG A 21 -15.66 -6.67 -20.08
N LYS A 22 -15.60 -5.69 -20.99
CA LYS A 22 -14.36 -5.30 -21.70
C LYS A 22 -13.81 -3.92 -21.30
N SER A 23 -14.53 -3.16 -20.48
CA SER A 23 -14.08 -1.86 -19.98
C SER A 23 -13.26 -2.02 -18.69
N SER A 24 -12.09 -1.39 -18.63
CA SER A 24 -11.18 -1.47 -17.49
C SER A 24 -11.69 -0.70 -16.26
N PHE A 25 -12.49 0.36 -16.47
CA PHE A 25 -13.11 1.15 -15.39
C PHE A 25 -14.37 1.91 -15.88
N TRP A 26 -15.32 2.19 -14.99
CA TRP A 26 -16.42 3.15 -15.22
C TRP A 26 -16.85 3.83 -13.91
N CYS A 27 -17.35 5.07 -14.04
CA CYS A 27 -17.81 5.89 -12.93
C CYS A 27 -18.97 6.79 -13.38
N TRP A 28 -20.02 6.85 -12.57
CA TRP A 28 -21.13 7.77 -12.77
C TRP A 28 -20.88 9.08 -12.03
N PHE A 29 -21.20 10.19 -12.68
CA PHE A 29 -21.51 11.43 -11.99
C PHE A 29 -23.03 11.62 -11.97
N LEU A 30 -23.57 11.72 -10.76
CA LEU A 30 -25.00 11.86 -10.50
C LEU A 30 -25.24 13.19 -9.79
N ASN A 31 -26.01 14.07 -10.41
CA ASN A 31 -26.61 15.23 -9.74
C ASN A 31 -28.12 15.24 -10.01
N HIS A 32 -28.88 16.07 -9.30
CA HIS A 32 -30.33 16.19 -9.41
C HIS A 32 -30.87 16.49 -10.82
N MET A 33 -30.01 16.93 -11.76
CA MET A 33 -30.41 17.38 -13.10
C MET A 33 -29.76 16.60 -14.26
N SER A 34 -28.71 15.80 -14.04
CA SER A 34 -28.01 15.09 -15.12
C SER A 34 -27.32 13.82 -14.65
N ILE A 35 -27.18 12.86 -15.58
CA ILE A 35 -26.51 11.58 -15.37
C ILE A 35 -25.40 11.47 -16.41
N HIS A 36 -24.18 11.87 -16.02
CA HIS A 36 -23.01 11.71 -16.86
C HIS A 36 -22.30 10.39 -16.51
N LEU A 37 -21.79 9.69 -17.52
CA LEU A 37 -20.99 8.48 -17.36
C LEU A 37 -19.63 8.69 -17.99
N VAL A 38 -18.57 8.38 -17.26
CA VAL A 38 -17.24 8.20 -17.84
C VAL A 38 -16.83 6.74 -17.72
N TYR A 39 -16.24 6.20 -18.77
CA TYR A 39 -15.65 4.87 -18.74
C TYR A 39 -14.35 4.83 -19.54
N VAL A 40 -13.50 3.86 -19.21
CA VAL A 40 -12.25 3.60 -19.90
C VAL A 40 -12.34 2.29 -20.65
N TYR A 41 -12.11 2.34 -21.95
CA TYR A 41 -12.13 1.20 -22.85
C TYR A 41 -10.90 1.23 -23.76
N GLN A 42 -10.14 0.13 -23.79
CA GLN A 42 -8.87 0.05 -24.53
C GLN A 42 -7.96 1.25 -24.23
N ASN A 43 -7.75 1.52 -22.93
CA ASN A 43 -6.93 2.61 -22.41
C ASN A 43 -7.35 4.03 -22.86
N ASN A 44 -8.56 4.19 -23.38
CA ASN A 44 -9.10 5.48 -23.79
C ASN A 44 -10.34 5.85 -22.98
N ILE A 45 -10.46 7.15 -22.67
CA ILE A 45 -11.57 7.70 -21.91
C ILE A 45 -12.73 8.02 -22.86
N TYR A 46 -13.93 7.61 -22.47
CA TYR A 46 -15.17 7.91 -23.15
C TYR A 46 -16.15 8.54 -22.17
N LEU A 47 -16.86 9.56 -22.64
CA LEU A 47 -17.85 10.32 -21.89
C LEU A 47 -19.23 10.11 -22.53
N LYS A 48 -20.26 9.92 -21.70
CA LYS A 48 -21.66 9.99 -22.12
C LYS A 48 -22.36 11.03 -21.26
N GLN A 49 -22.99 12.02 -21.90
CA GLN A 49 -23.76 13.06 -21.22
C GLN A 49 -25.14 12.54 -20.78
N SER A 50 -25.63 11.47 -21.40
CA SER A 50 -26.74 10.68 -20.86
C SER A 50 -26.58 9.20 -21.17
N PRO A 51 -27.23 8.28 -20.42
CA PRO A 51 -27.15 6.85 -20.69
C PRO A 51 -27.55 6.44 -22.12
N ARG A 52 -28.39 7.24 -22.80
CA ARG A 52 -28.92 6.96 -24.13
C ARG A 52 -28.09 7.56 -25.26
N GLU A 53 -27.26 8.55 -24.97
CA GLU A 53 -26.44 9.22 -25.99
C GLU A 53 -25.25 8.38 -26.46
N ALA A 54 -24.74 8.74 -27.63
CA ALA A 54 -23.50 8.18 -28.14
C ALA A 54 -22.31 8.61 -27.26
N PRO A 55 -21.31 7.74 -27.06
CA PRO A 55 -20.12 8.11 -26.30
C PRO A 55 -19.25 9.09 -27.10
N ILE A 56 -18.83 10.15 -26.44
CA ILE A 56 -17.80 11.10 -26.90
C ILE A 56 -16.45 10.53 -26.50
N LYS A 57 -15.53 10.39 -27.46
CA LYS A 57 -14.18 9.88 -27.21
C LYS A 57 -13.27 11.03 -26.76
N ILE A 58 -12.82 11.00 -25.51
CA ILE A 58 -12.00 12.07 -24.89
C ILE A 58 -10.52 11.91 -25.23
N THR A 59 -10.03 10.68 -25.28
CA THR A 59 -8.63 10.37 -25.63
C THR A 59 -8.58 9.37 -26.77
N THR A 60 -7.52 9.45 -27.59
CA THR A 60 -7.37 8.61 -28.79
C THR A 60 -6.04 7.86 -28.88
N ASP A 61 -5.10 8.17 -28.00
CA ASP A 61 -3.73 7.65 -27.99
C ASP A 61 -3.53 6.43 -27.08
N GLY A 62 -4.57 6.00 -26.36
CA GLY A 62 -4.49 4.84 -25.46
C GLY A 62 -4.03 3.59 -26.21
N LYS A 63 -2.98 2.96 -25.67
CA LYS A 63 -2.30 1.79 -26.25
C LYS A 63 -1.96 0.81 -25.15
N GLN A 64 -2.31 -0.46 -25.36
CA GLN A 64 -2.11 -1.51 -24.36
C GLN A 64 -0.63 -1.59 -23.95
N ASN A 65 -0.37 -1.62 -22.65
CA ASN A 65 0.98 -1.69 -22.07
C ASN A 65 1.92 -0.54 -22.46
N GLU A 66 1.41 0.59 -22.96
CA GLU A 66 2.23 1.73 -23.35
C GLU A 66 1.63 3.06 -22.93
N ILE A 67 0.34 3.30 -23.20
CA ILE A 67 -0.33 4.56 -22.85
C ILE A 67 -1.65 4.25 -22.15
N PHE A 68 -1.81 4.79 -20.94
CA PHE A 68 -3.01 4.62 -20.11
C PHE A 68 -3.63 5.98 -19.82
N ASN A 69 -4.92 6.17 -20.16
CA ASN A 69 -5.64 7.40 -19.86
C ASN A 69 -6.76 7.14 -18.85
N GLY A 70 -6.73 7.84 -17.72
CA GLY A 70 -7.78 7.79 -16.70
C GLY A 70 -7.83 6.52 -15.85
N ILE A 71 -6.92 5.58 -16.09
CA ILE A 71 -6.60 4.42 -15.25
C ILE A 71 -5.09 4.40 -15.04
N PRO A 72 -4.60 3.95 -13.87
CA PRO A 72 -3.18 3.81 -13.64
C PRO A 72 -2.54 2.72 -14.50
N ASP A 73 -1.24 2.84 -14.71
CA ASP A 73 -0.37 1.70 -15.03
C ASP A 73 -0.17 0.80 -13.79
N TRP A 74 0.61 -0.29 -13.92
CA TRP A 74 0.80 -1.24 -12.82
C TRP A 74 1.43 -0.58 -11.58
N VAL A 75 2.51 0.19 -11.75
CA VAL A 75 3.26 0.74 -10.61
C VAL A 75 2.50 1.86 -9.91
N TYR A 76 1.70 2.63 -10.64
CA TYR A 76 0.82 3.63 -10.06
C TYR A 76 -0.39 3.00 -9.36
N GLU A 77 -0.94 1.89 -9.86
CA GLU A 77 -2.06 1.20 -9.20
C GLU A 77 -1.60 0.71 -7.82
N GLU A 78 -0.49 -0.02 -7.77
CA GLU A 78 -0.03 -0.70 -6.56
C GLU A 78 0.71 0.25 -5.60
N GLU A 79 1.62 1.09 -6.09
CA GLU A 79 2.65 1.73 -5.24
C GLU A 79 2.48 3.26 -5.06
N MET A 80 1.50 3.86 -5.75
CA MET A 80 1.23 5.31 -5.66
C MET A 80 -0.22 5.67 -5.34
N LEU A 81 -1.19 5.21 -6.13
CA LEU A 81 -2.59 5.63 -6.03
C LEU A 81 -3.44 4.67 -5.18
N ALA A 82 -3.06 3.39 -5.09
CA ALA A 82 -3.83 2.34 -4.41
C ALA A 82 -5.31 2.30 -4.85
N THR A 83 -5.56 2.58 -6.12
CA THR A 83 -6.89 2.62 -6.72
C THR A 83 -6.84 2.25 -8.19
N LYS A 84 -7.97 1.79 -8.75
CA LYS A 84 -8.12 1.36 -10.14
C LYS A 84 -8.48 2.48 -11.11
N TYR A 85 -8.46 3.73 -10.65
CA TYR A 85 -8.83 4.89 -11.45
C TYR A 85 -7.84 6.02 -11.25
N ALA A 86 -7.65 6.81 -12.30
CA ALA A 86 -6.85 8.02 -12.30
C ALA A 86 -7.61 9.15 -12.98
N LEU A 87 -8.91 9.25 -12.67
CA LEU A 87 -9.82 10.29 -13.14
C LEU A 87 -10.75 10.74 -12.01
N TRP A 88 -11.08 12.03 -11.98
CA TRP A 88 -11.87 12.66 -10.92
C TRP A 88 -12.80 13.72 -11.51
N TRP A 89 -14.09 13.63 -11.19
CA TRP A 89 -15.08 14.65 -11.52
C TRP A 89 -14.92 15.90 -10.65
N SER A 90 -15.11 17.08 -11.25
CA SER A 90 -15.28 18.31 -10.49
C SER A 90 -16.57 18.25 -9.66
N PRO A 91 -16.72 19.09 -8.61
CA PRO A 91 -17.86 19.01 -7.71
C PRO A 91 -19.23 19.12 -8.38
N SER A 92 -19.37 19.92 -9.45
CA SER A 92 -20.61 20.00 -10.24
C SER A 92 -20.65 19.04 -11.43
N GLY A 93 -19.56 18.35 -11.73
CA GLY A 93 -19.41 17.51 -12.92
C GLY A 93 -19.17 18.27 -14.22
N LYS A 94 -18.95 19.60 -14.15
CA LYS A 94 -18.59 20.45 -15.31
C LYS A 94 -17.26 20.03 -15.95
N TYR A 95 -16.30 19.60 -15.12
CA TYR A 95 -15.00 19.17 -15.60
C TYR A 95 -14.69 17.75 -15.17
N LEU A 96 -13.84 17.11 -15.96
CA LEU A 96 -13.24 15.82 -15.65
C LEU A 96 -11.72 15.96 -15.69
N ALA A 97 -11.07 15.72 -14.56
CA ALA A 97 -9.62 15.56 -14.50
C ALA A 97 -9.24 14.10 -14.79
N TYR A 98 -8.15 13.87 -15.50
CA TYR A 98 -7.57 12.54 -15.69
C TYR A 98 -6.05 12.61 -15.79
N VAL A 99 -5.39 11.49 -15.49
CA VAL A 99 -3.95 11.31 -15.69
C VAL A 99 -3.72 10.43 -16.90
N GLN A 100 -2.72 10.81 -17.71
CA GLN A 100 -2.12 9.98 -18.73
C GLN A 100 -0.79 9.44 -18.21
N PHE A 101 -0.61 8.13 -18.25
CA PHE A 101 0.63 7.42 -17.96
C PHE A 101 1.25 6.92 -19.26
N ASN A 102 2.56 7.07 -19.40
CA ASN A 102 3.31 6.60 -20.56
C ASN A 102 4.46 5.69 -20.13
N ASP A 103 4.32 4.44 -20.55
CA ASP A 103 5.14 3.28 -20.24
C ASP A 103 5.99 2.80 -21.43
N SER A 104 5.96 3.52 -22.56
CA SER A 104 6.53 3.06 -23.84
C SER A 104 8.01 2.66 -23.76
N ASP A 105 8.77 3.24 -22.84
CA ASP A 105 10.20 2.99 -22.64
C ASP A 105 10.52 2.25 -21.33
N ILE A 106 9.52 1.74 -20.62
CA ILE A 106 9.72 1.02 -19.36
C ILE A 106 10.09 -0.43 -19.67
N PRO A 107 11.09 -1.02 -18.98
CA PRO A 107 11.35 -2.44 -19.06
C PRO A 107 10.13 -3.28 -18.72
N VAL A 108 9.93 -4.37 -19.47
CA VAL A 108 8.81 -5.29 -19.22
C VAL A 108 9.26 -6.47 -18.38
N ILE A 109 8.39 -6.91 -17.46
CA ILE A 109 8.47 -8.24 -16.88
C ILE A 109 7.66 -9.20 -17.76
N GLU A 110 8.24 -10.38 -18.02
CA GLU A 110 7.57 -11.48 -18.68
C GLU A 110 7.51 -12.70 -17.76
N TYR A 111 6.34 -13.34 -17.69
CA TYR A 111 6.20 -14.64 -17.03
C TYR A 111 5.20 -15.51 -17.77
N SER A 112 5.28 -16.82 -17.52
CA SER A 112 4.40 -17.80 -18.15
C SER A 112 3.08 -17.90 -17.39
N TYR A 113 1.99 -17.96 -18.14
CA TYR A 113 0.67 -18.35 -17.65
C TYR A 113 0.26 -19.63 -18.37
N PHE A 114 0.10 -20.72 -17.63
CA PHE A 114 -0.10 -22.05 -18.20
C PHE A 114 -1.53 -22.22 -18.71
N GLY A 115 -2.53 -21.73 -17.97
CA GLY A 115 -3.93 -21.81 -18.36
C GLY A 115 -4.39 -23.26 -18.61
N GLU A 116 -5.43 -23.40 -19.43
CA GLU A 116 -6.01 -24.70 -19.81
C GLU A 116 -5.73 -25.05 -21.29
N ASP A 117 -5.10 -24.14 -22.03
CA ASP A 117 -4.74 -24.33 -23.43
C ASP A 117 -3.51 -25.26 -23.55
N GLN A 118 -3.34 -25.93 -24.69
CA GLN A 118 -2.21 -26.84 -24.91
C GLN A 118 -0.84 -26.16 -24.78
N TYR A 119 -0.74 -24.86 -25.08
CA TYR A 119 0.50 -24.10 -25.00
C TYR A 119 0.35 -22.92 -24.03
N PRO A 120 1.28 -22.75 -23.07
CA PRO A 120 1.30 -21.58 -22.20
C PRO A 120 1.42 -20.29 -22.99
N ARG A 121 0.89 -19.21 -22.43
CA ARG A 121 1.06 -17.86 -22.97
C ARG A 121 1.98 -17.03 -22.09
N LYS A 122 2.60 -16.02 -22.69
CA LYS A 122 3.36 -15.01 -21.96
C LYS A 122 2.42 -13.92 -21.46
N ILE A 123 2.60 -13.53 -20.21
CA ILE A 123 2.09 -12.27 -19.67
C ILE A 123 3.21 -11.25 -19.72
N ILE A 124 2.91 -10.04 -20.20
CA ILE A 124 3.87 -8.95 -20.38
C ILE A 124 3.29 -7.73 -19.68
N ILE A 125 4.06 -7.17 -18.74
CA ILE A 125 3.67 -6.00 -17.94
C ILE A 125 4.84 -5.02 -17.93
N PRO A 126 4.65 -3.74 -18.29
CA PRO A 126 5.64 -2.70 -18.00
C PRO A 126 5.84 -2.59 -16.49
N TYR A 127 7.05 -2.88 -16.01
CA TYR A 127 7.34 -2.94 -14.58
C TYR A 127 8.71 -2.30 -14.33
N PRO A 128 8.74 -1.05 -13.84
CA PRO A 128 10.00 -0.42 -13.50
C PRO A 128 10.53 -1.03 -12.20
N LYS A 129 11.59 -1.83 -12.31
CA LYS A 129 12.37 -2.27 -11.14
C LYS A 129 13.18 -1.13 -10.55
N ALA A 130 13.69 -1.28 -9.33
CA ALA A 130 14.57 -0.29 -8.71
C ALA A 130 15.69 0.17 -9.67
N GLY A 131 15.81 1.48 -9.87
CA GLY A 131 16.78 2.09 -10.78
C GLY A 131 16.39 2.11 -12.27
N ALA A 132 15.35 1.38 -12.68
CA ALA A 132 14.84 1.42 -14.06
C ALA A 132 14.17 2.76 -14.39
N LYS A 133 13.90 3.00 -15.67
CA LYS A 133 13.12 4.17 -16.12
C LYS A 133 11.68 4.05 -15.64
N ASN A 134 11.15 5.13 -15.07
CA ASN A 134 9.79 5.21 -14.57
C ASN A 134 8.79 5.70 -15.64
N PRO A 135 7.49 5.43 -15.44
CA PRO A 135 6.43 6.03 -16.24
C PRO A 135 6.47 7.55 -16.18
N THR A 136 6.25 8.19 -17.33
CA THR A 136 6.04 9.64 -17.38
C THR A 136 4.55 9.95 -17.28
N VAL A 137 4.20 11.04 -16.58
CA VAL A 137 2.81 11.38 -16.31
C VAL A 137 2.43 12.78 -16.78
N LYS A 138 1.17 12.93 -17.19
CA LYS A 138 0.56 14.21 -17.52
C LYS A 138 -0.84 14.27 -16.93
N VAL A 139 -1.18 15.38 -16.30
CA VAL A 139 -2.53 15.63 -15.78
C VAL A 139 -3.27 16.54 -16.75
N PHE A 140 -4.49 16.14 -17.11
CA PHE A 140 -5.36 16.85 -18.03
C PHE A 140 -6.73 17.10 -17.41
N ILE A 141 -7.38 18.17 -17.83
CA ILE A 141 -8.76 18.49 -17.45
C ILE A 141 -9.55 18.83 -18.71
N VAL A 142 -10.72 18.23 -18.86
CA VAL A 142 -11.61 18.45 -20.01
C VAL A 142 -12.98 18.95 -19.54
N ASP A 143 -13.58 19.85 -20.32
CA ASP A 143 -14.97 20.28 -20.15
C ASP A 143 -15.92 19.15 -20.59
N THR A 144 -16.91 18.82 -19.77
CA THR A 144 -17.78 17.65 -20.00
C THR A 144 -18.99 17.98 -20.87
N ILE A 145 -19.27 19.26 -21.10
CA ILE A 145 -20.35 19.75 -21.96
C ILE A 145 -19.82 19.96 -23.38
N ASN A 146 -18.66 20.62 -23.50
CA ASN A 146 -18.08 21.01 -24.79
C ASN A 146 -16.74 20.29 -25.06
N ALA A 147 -16.66 19.02 -24.71
CA ALA A 147 -15.42 18.23 -24.74
C ALA A 147 -14.68 18.28 -26.09
N GLU A 148 -15.41 18.21 -27.20
CA GLU A 148 -14.84 18.23 -28.56
C GLU A 148 -14.26 19.59 -28.94
N ALA A 149 -14.91 20.68 -28.54
CA ALA A 149 -14.50 22.04 -28.90
C ALA A 149 -13.38 22.57 -27.97
N PHE A 150 -13.41 22.22 -26.69
CA PHE A 150 -12.45 22.73 -25.70
C PHE A 150 -11.17 21.90 -25.63
N GLY A 151 -11.29 20.60 -25.87
CA GLY A 151 -10.20 19.64 -25.73
C GLY A 151 -9.63 19.55 -24.31
N PRO A 152 -8.71 18.61 -24.05
CA PRO A 152 -8.06 18.50 -22.75
C PRO A 152 -7.04 19.63 -22.53
N LYS A 153 -7.11 20.29 -21.37
CA LYS A 153 -6.13 21.28 -20.90
C LYS A 153 -5.16 20.63 -19.95
N LYS A 154 -3.86 20.76 -20.24
CA LYS A 154 -2.79 20.24 -19.38
C LYS A 154 -2.66 21.09 -18.12
N VAL A 155 -2.54 20.46 -16.96
CA VAL A 155 -2.17 21.14 -15.70
C VAL A 155 -0.65 21.28 -15.65
N PRO A 156 -0.11 22.48 -15.38
CA PRO A 156 1.34 22.68 -15.32
C PRO A 156 1.94 21.96 -14.10
N VAL A 157 3.16 21.44 -14.29
CA VAL A 157 3.95 20.82 -13.23
C VAL A 157 4.83 21.91 -12.60
N PRO A 158 4.90 22.04 -11.26
CA PRO A 158 5.81 22.98 -10.60
C PRO A 158 7.24 22.85 -11.09
N ALA A 159 7.94 23.96 -11.36
CA ALA A 159 9.30 23.95 -11.91
C ALA A 159 10.28 23.15 -11.03
N VAL A 160 10.15 23.27 -9.70
CA VAL A 160 10.95 22.52 -8.72
C VAL A 160 10.76 21.00 -8.84
N ILE A 161 9.60 20.54 -9.29
CA ILE A 161 9.29 19.12 -9.54
C ILE A 161 9.76 18.71 -10.94
N ALA A 162 9.49 19.53 -11.96
CA ALA A 162 9.83 19.25 -13.35
C ALA A 162 11.35 19.17 -13.61
N SER A 163 12.18 19.66 -12.68
CA SER A 163 13.65 19.62 -12.74
C SER A 163 14.25 18.21 -12.69
N SER A 164 13.48 17.19 -12.29
CA SER A 164 13.92 15.80 -12.21
C SER A 164 12.78 14.84 -12.50
N ASP A 165 13.07 13.53 -12.53
CA ASP A 165 12.03 12.50 -12.46
C ASP A 165 11.13 12.74 -11.25
N HIS A 166 9.82 12.56 -11.46
CA HIS A 166 8.81 12.85 -10.46
C HIS A 166 7.56 12.00 -10.70
N TYR A 167 6.72 11.97 -9.68
CA TYR A 167 5.45 11.30 -9.66
C TYR A 167 4.33 12.30 -9.43
N PHE A 168 3.20 12.05 -10.08
CA PHE A 168 1.91 12.50 -9.60
C PHE A 168 1.54 11.63 -8.38
N THR A 169 0.97 12.19 -7.31
CA THR A 169 0.54 11.35 -6.17
C THR A 169 -0.97 11.37 -5.99
N TRP A 170 -1.60 12.53 -6.12
CA TRP A 170 -3.04 12.66 -5.93
C TRP A 170 -3.59 13.96 -6.51
N LEU A 171 -4.90 13.97 -6.81
CA LEU A 171 -5.66 15.15 -7.20
C LEU A 171 -6.89 15.30 -6.31
N THR A 172 -7.07 16.51 -5.76
CA THR A 172 -8.24 16.89 -4.97
C THR A 172 -8.90 18.10 -5.62
N TRP A 173 -10.16 17.96 -6.01
CA TRP A 173 -10.98 19.10 -6.42
C TRP A 173 -11.36 19.96 -5.21
N VAL A 174 -11.28 21.29 -5.35
CA VAL A 174 -11.70 22.25 -4.32
C VAL A 174 -13.02 22.89 -4.73
N THR A 175 -13.07 23.45 -5.94
CA THR A 175 -14.26 23.96 -6.63
C THR A 175 -14.20 23.55 -8.09
N ASP A 176 -15.17 23.90 -8.93
CA ASP A 176 -15.05 23.62 -10.37
C ASP A 176 -13.92 24.40 -11.07
N SER A 177 -13.46 25.50 -10.47
CA SER A 177 -12.39 26.35 -11.00
C SER A 177 -11.10 26.28 -10.19
N ARG A 178 -11.02 25.41 -9.18
CA ARG A 178 -9.85 25.27 -8.30
C ARG A 178 -9.56 23.80 -7.99
N ILE A 179 -8.32 23.39 -8.26
CA ILE A 179 -7.81 22.05 -7.97
C ILE A 179 -6.59 22.12 -7.06
N CYS A 180 -6.30 21.01 -6.43
CA CYS A 180 -5.06 20.77 -5.73
C CYS A 180 -4.41 19.50 -6.30
N VAL A 181 -3.19 19.64 -6.81
CA VAL A 181 -2.41 18.54 -7.37
C VAL A 181 -1.18 18.30 -6.52
N GLN A 182 -0.96 17.05 -6.13
CA GLN A 182 0.20 16.65 -5.34
C GLN A 182 1.22 15.93 -6.21
N TRP A 183 2.47 16.34 -6.02
CA TRP A 183 3.64 15.86 -6.73
C TRP A 183 4.69 15.37 -5.73
N LEU A 184 5.53 14.44 -6.17
CA LEU A 184 6.61 13.87 -5.38
C LEU A 184 7.83 13.68 -6.28
N LYS A 185 9.01 14.12 -5.86
CA LYS A 185 10.24 13.81 -6.60
C LYS A 185 10.53 12.31 -6.58
N ARG A 186 11.27 11.81 -7.57
CA ARG A 186 11.72 10.41 -7.61
C ARG A 186 12.54 10.03 -6.37
N ILE A 187 13.36 10.95 -5.86
CA ILE A 187 13.88 10.86 -4.50
C ILE A 187 12.75 11.31 -3.57
N GLN A 188 12.02 10.35 -3.02
CA GLN A 188 10.69 10.55 -2.40
C GLN A 188 10.73 11.19 -1.00
N ASN A 189 11.72 12.04 -0.74
CA ASN A 189 11.81 12.84 0.48
C ASN A 189 11.25 14.27 0.30
N PHE A 190 10.85 14.65 -0.92
CA PHE A 190 10.39 16.00 -1.25
C PHE A 190 9.06 15.96 -2.04
N SER A 191 7.98 16.44 -1.40
CA SER A 191 6.64 16.56 -2.00
C SER A 191 6.24 18.02 -2.17
N VAL A 192 5.50 18.30 -3.24
CA VAL A 192 4.86 19.61 -3.48
C VAL A 192 3.37 19.43 -3.65
N LEU A 193 2.60 20.18 -2.88
CA LEU A 193 1.17 20.38 -3.07
C LEU A 193 0.99 21.70 -3.82
N ALA A 194 0.44 21.66 -5.03
CA ALA A 194 0.18 22.83 -5.86
C ALA A 194 -1.33 23.08 -5.96
N ILE A 195 -1.79 24.24 -5.50
CA ILE A 195 -3.16 24.71 -5.76
C ILE A 195 -3.15 25.45 -7.10
N CYS A 196 -4.13 25.14 -7.94
CA CYS A 196 -4.24 25.70 -9.27
C CYS A 196 -5.65 26.22 -9.52
N ASP A 197 -5.72 27.39 -10.15
CA ASP A 197 -6.95 28.07 -10.51
C ASP A 197 -7.14 28.08 -12.03
N PHE A 198 -8.38 27.88 -12.49
CA PHE A 198 -8.73 27.98 -13.90
C PHE A 198 -8.84 29.45 -14.32
N LYS A 199 -8.12 29.82 -15.38
CA LYS A 199 -8.15 31.17 -15.97
C LYS A 199 -9.06 31.17 -17.19
N GLU A 200 -10.22 31.80 -17.08
CA GLU A 200 -11.20 31.85 -18.17
C GLU A 200 -10.65 32.57 -19.42
N ASN A 201 -9.88 33.65 -19.23
CA ASN A 201 -9.34 34.45 -20.33
C ASN A 201 -8.37 33.66 -21.23
N SER A 202 -7.54 32.79 -20.65
CA SER A 202 -6.57 31.97 -21.37
C SER A 202 -7.03 30.54 -21.59
N ASN A 203 -8.15 30.13 -20.98
CA ASN A 203 -8.68 28.77 -21.00
C ASN A 203 -7.62 27.74 -20.56
N THR A 204 -6.89 28.04 -19.49
CA THR A 204 -5.79 27.22 -18.93
C THR A 204 -5.83 27.16 -17.41
N TRP A 205 -5.13 26.18 -16.84
CA TRP A 205 -4.89 26.09 -15.40
C TRP A 205 -3.59 26.80 -15.05
N ASP A 206 -3.63 27.64 -14.02
CA ASP A 206 -2.50 28.38 -13.48
C ASP A 206 -2.20 27.90 -12.06
N CYS A 207 -0.94 27.55 -11.78
CA CYS A 207 -0.48 26.99 -10.51
C CYS A 207 0.67 27.87 -9.96
N PRO A 208 0.37 29.05 -9.40
CA PRO A 208 1.39 30.04 -9.07
C PRO A 208 2.27 29.56 -7.89
N GLU A 209 3.53 30.00 -7.85
CA GLU A 209 4.51 29.54 -6.84
C GLU A 209 4.09 29.87 -5.40
N ASN A 210 3.40 30.98 -5.17
CA ASN A 210 2.88 31.36 -3.86
C ASN A 210 1.73 30.45 -3.35
N GLN A 211 1.20 29.58 -4.21
CA GLN A 211 0.20 28.56 -3.86
C GLN A 211 0.78 27.14 -3.87
N GLN A 212 2.11 27.02 -3.89
CA GLN A 212 2.82 25.76 -3.77
C GLN A 212 3.29 25.57 -2.33
N HIS A 213 3.00 24.41 -1.76
CA HIS A 213 3.39 24.05 -0.40
C HIS A 213 4.32 22.83 -0.42
N ILE A 214 5.51 22.98 0.15
CA ILE A 214 6.54 21.94 0.20
C ILE A 214 6.39 21.13 1.49
N GLU A 215 6.44 19.81 1.38
CA GLU A 215 6.64 18.88 2.49
C GLU A 215 7.94 18.10 2.24
N GLU A 216 8.89 18.22 3.18
CA GLU A 216 10.20 17.58 3.07
C GLU A 216 10.51 16.74 4.31
N SER A 217 11.15 15.59 4.11
CA SER A 217 11.65 14.72 5.17
C SER A 217 13.18 14.72 5.18
N GLN A 218 13.76 15.21 6.28
CA GLN A 218 15.22 15.29 6.44
C GLN A 218 15.87 13.95 6.83
N THR A 219 15.08 12.99 7.33
CA THR A 219 15.59 11.73 7.92
C THR A 219 15.03 10.47 7.25
N GLY A 220 14.18 10.61 6.23
CA GLY A 220 13.52 9.50 5.56
C GLY A 220 12.82 9.95 4.29
N TRP A 221 11.55 9.60 4.16
CA TRP A 221 10.69 9.94 3.02
C TRP A 221 9.53 10.85 3.43
N ALA A 222 8.93 11.55 2.47
CA ALA A 222 7.76 12.39 2.69
C ALA A 222 6.49 11.54 2.85
N GLY A 223 5.58 11.95 3.74
CA GLY A 223 4.35 11.19 4.04
C GLY A 223 4.53 10.01 5.00
N GLY A 224 3.60 9.06 4.90
CA GLY A 224 3.61 7.76 5.60
C GLY A 224 3.97 6.65 4.63
N PHE A 225 3.04 5.74 4.32
CA PHE A 225 3.19 4.86 3.15
C PHE A 225 3.01 5.66 1.85
N PHE A 226 2.01 6.55 1.84
CA PHE A 226 1.78 7.55 0.80
C PHE A 226 1.87 8.96 1.38
N VAL A 227 2.01 9.97 0.52
CA VAL A 227 1.84 11.37 0.89
C VAL A 227 0.37 11.61 1.26
N SER A 228 0.12 12.26 2.40
CA SER A 228 -1.25 12.54 2.84
C SER A 228 -1.96 13.54 1.91
N ALA A 229 -3.20 13.24 1.53
CA ALA A 229 -4.05 14.15 0.77
C ALA A 229 -4.62 15.30 1.66
N PRO A 230 -4.81 16.50 1.10
CA PRO A 230 -5.43 17.63 1.82
C PRO A 230 -6.96 17.50 1.89
N TYR A 231 -7.53 18.05 2.96
CA TYR A 231 -8.96 18.17 3.19
C TYR A 231 -9.33 19.65 3.28
N PHE A 232 -9.89 20.19 2.21
CA PHE A 232 -10.24 21.61 2.12
C PHE A 232 -11.43 21.96 3.01
N THR A 233 -11.38 23.15 3.60
CA THR A 233 -12.50 23.74 4.33
C THR A 233 -13.55 24.31 3.39
N SER A 234 -14.73 24.63 3.92
CA SER A 234 -15.83 25.21 3.15
C SER A 234 -15.53 26.58 2.55
N ASP A 235 -14.49 27.27 3.04
CA ASP A 235 -14.00 28.54 2.45
C ASP A 235 -13.25 28.32 1.12
N SER A 236 -12.97 27.08 0.72
CA SER A 236 -12.26 26.72 -0.51
C SER A 236 -10.85 27.32 -0.63
N SER A 237 -10.25 27.71 0.50
CA SER A 237 -8.89 28.27 0.56
C SER A 237 -8.02 27.56 1.60
N SER A 238 -8.53 27.37 2.81
CA SER A 238 -7.80 26.68 3.87
C SER A 238 -7.96 25.16 3.75
N TYR A 239 -7.04 24.40 4.32
CA TYR A 239 -7.14 22.94 4.34
C TYR A 239 -6.46 22.30 5.54
N TYR A 240 -6.85 21.06 5.83
CA TYR A 240 -6.20 20.20 6.80
C TYR A 240 -5.33 19.17 6.09
N LYS A 241 -4.14 18.93 6.61
CA LYS A 241 -3.23 17.89 6.12
C LYS A 241 -2.53 17.21 7.27
N ILE A 242 -2.24 15.92 7.11
CA ILE A 242 -1.47 15.15 8.09
C ILE A 242 -0.03 15.04 7.61
N PHE A 243 0.90 15.57 8.39
CA PHE A 243 2.35 15.42 8.17
C PHE A 243 3.08 15.56 9.50
N SER A 244 4.39 15.35 9.47
CA SER A 244 5.23 15.32 10.67
C SER A 244 5.41 16.71 11.29
N ASP A 245 5.20 16.82 12.59
CA ASP A 245 5.55 18.01 13.36
C ASP A 245 7.06 18.08 13.63
N LYS A 246 7.51 19.15 14.29
CA LYS A 246 8.92 19.35 14.68
C LYS A 246 9.50 18.26 15.59
N ASN A 247 8.66 17.44 16.22
CA ASN A 247 9.08 16.33 17.08
C ASN A 247 9.08 15.00 16.32
N GLY A 248 8.78 15.00 15.02
CA GLY A 248 8.70 13.81 14.19
C GLY A 248 7.43 12.99 14.41
N TYR A 249 6.35 13.59 14.90
CA TYR A 249 5.05 12.89 15.01
C TYR A 249 4.06 13.44 14.00
N LYS A 250 3.38 12.54 13.29
CA LYS A 250 2.40 12.94 12.27
C LYS A 250 1.11 13.43 12.92
N HIS A 251 0.78 14.71 12.72
CA HIS A 251 -0.35 15.41 13.32
C HIS A 251 -1.22 16.07 12.25
N ILE A 252 -2.42 16.52 12.62
CA ILE A 252 -3.24 17.36 11.74
C ILE A 252 -2.73 18.80 11.85
N HIS A 253 -2.41 19.39 10.71
CA HIS A 253 -2.07 20.79 10.56
C HIS A 253 -3.21 21.50 9.84
N TYR A 254 -3.60 22.66 10.35
CA TYR A 254 -4.46 23.59 9.64
C TYR A 254 -3.57 24.58 8.89
N ILE A 255 -3.76 24.66 7.58
CA ILE A 255 -3.01 25.53 6.70
C ILE A 255 -3.97 26.55 6.09
N ASN A 256 -3.64 27.82 6.32
CA ASN A 256 -4.26 28.99 5.68
C ASN A 256 -3.13 29.82 5.03
N GLU A 257 -3.48 30.75 4.14
CA GLU A 257 -2.58 31.59 3.34
C GLU A 257 -1.47 32.32 4.13
N THR A 258 -1.56 32.40 5.47
CA THR A 258 -0.64 33.18 6.32
C THR A 258 -0.07 32.43 7.53
N CYS A 259 -0.56 31.23 7.90
CA CYS A 259 -0.16 30.57 9.15
C CYS A 259 -0.36 29.05 9.14
N GLU A 260 0.66 28.33 9.63
CA GLU A 260 0.56 26.93 10.02
C GLU A 260 0.21 26.85 11.51
N VAL A 261 -0.92 26.23 11.86
CA VAL A 261 -1.27 25.93 13.26
C VAL A 261 -1.25 24.41 13.45
N SER A 262 -0.21 23.91 14.11
CA SER A 262 -0.08 22.51 14.52
C SER A 262 -0.92 22.24 15.78
N CYS A 263 -1.86 21.29 15.70
CA CYS A 263 -2.67 20.88 16.85
C CYS A 263 -1.94 19.75 17.60
N GLY A 264 -1.54 19.98 18.85
CA GLY A 264 -0.52 19.20 19.55
C GLY A 264 -0.76 17.69 19.76
N LYS A 265 0.35 16.99 20.02
CA LYS A 265 0.53 15.58 20.47
C LYS A 265 -0.70 14.67 20.28
N LEU A 266 -0.93 14.23 19.04
CA LEU A 266 -1.87 13.14 18.73
C LEU A 266 -1.29 12.22 17.63
N ASN A 267 -0.74 11.05 17.99
CA ASN A 267 -0.37 10.05 16.99
C ASN A 267 -1.65 9.52 16.35
N ILE A 268 -1.96 9.95 15.14
CA ILE A 268 -3.16 9.54 14.43
C ILE A 268 -2.80 8.37 13.53
N ALA A 269 -3.24 7.19 13.92
CA ALA A 269 -3.11 5.97 13.13
C ALA A 269 -4.20 5.90 12.06
N LEU A 270 -3.84 6.32 10.83
CA LEU A 270 -4.67 6.34 9.63
C LEU A 270 -6.00 7.10 9.75
N PHE A 271 -6.49 7.52 8.59
CA PHE A 271 -7.83 8.06 8.40
C PHE A 271 -8.87 7.28 9.22
N TYR A 272 -9.81 8.01 9.81
CA TYR A 272 -11.09 7.58 10.43
C TYR A 272 -11.29 7.92 11.92
N PHE A 273 -10.25 8.27 12.67
CA PHE A 273 -10.43 8.70 14.06
C PHE A 273 -10.39 10.21 14.19
N PHE A 274 -11.52 10.86 13.89
CA PHE A 274 -11.75 12.20 14.39
C PHE A 274 -12.18 12.10 15.85
N PRO A 275 -11.40 12.59 16.83
CA PRO A 275 -12.07 13.34 17.88
C PRO A 275 -12.86 14.46 17.20
N ARG A 276 -14.06 14.78 17.67
CA ARG A 276 -14.72 16.01 17.23
C ARG A 276 -13.80 17.14 17.71
N ILE A 277 -13.20 17.85 16.75
CA ILE A 277 -12.32 18.99 16.99
C ILE A 277 -13.17 20.22 16.71
N SER A 278 -13.32 21.13 17.67
CA SER A 278 -14.00 22.41 17.41
C SER A 278 -13.08 23.30 16.57
N ILE A 279 -13.52 23.64 15.37
CA ILE A 279 -12.71 24.36 14.36
C ILE A 279 -12.85 25.90 14.48
N GLY A 280 -13.86 26.40 15.19
CA GLY A 280 -14.21 27.84 15.22
C GLY A 280 -13.73 28.65 16.42
N SER A 281 -13.05 28.07 17.42
CA SER A 281 -12.58 28.80 18.61
C SER A 281 -11.32 28.20 19.23
N LYS A 282 -10.40 29.06 19.71
CA LYS A 282 -9.25 28.66 20.53
C LYS A 282 -9.64 28.78 22.02
N PRO A 283 -9.29 27.81 22.89
CA PRO A 283 -8.54 26.59 22.60
C PRO A 283 -9.41 25.53 21.92
N ILE A 284 -8.78 24.80 20.99
CA ILE A 284 -9.40 23.68 20.30
C ILE A 284 -9.84 22.62 21.33
N ARG A 285 -11.15 22.40 21.48
CA ARG A 285 -11.67 21.33 22.35
C ARG A 285 -11.64 20.00 21.60
N LYS A 286 -11.02 18.98 22.22
CA LYS A 286 -10.99 17.60 21.73
C LYS A 286 -12.09 16.80 22.42
N GLN A 287 -12.98 16.18 21.65
CA GLN A 287 -13.96 15.22 22.17
C GLN A 287 -13.77 13.85 21.50
N CYS A 288 -13.39 12.83 22.26
CA CYS A 288 -13.31 11.48 21.73
C CYS A 288 -14.71 10.85 21.63
N ILE A 289 -15.20 10.61 20.42
CA ILE A 289 -16.54 10.07 20.16
C ILE A 289 -16.62 8.57 20.53
N THR A 290 -15.54 7.82 20.32
CA THR A 290 -15.50 6.36 20.44
C THR A 290 -15.00 5.86 21.80
N CYS A 291 -14.22 6.64 22.53
CA CYS A 291 -13.49 6.20 23.74
C CYS A 291 -14.40 5.55 24.80
N ASN A 292 -15.62 6.07 24.95
CA ASN A 292 -16.59 5.59 25.95
C ASN A 292 -17.83 4.94 25.31
N LEU A 293 -17.90 4.81 23.98
CA LEU A 293 -19.10 4.32 23.29
C LEU A 293 -19.34 2.83 23.58
N ARG A 294 -18.29 2.01 23.44
CA ARG A 294 -18.27 0.58 23.78
C ARG A 294 -16.87 0.20 24.28
N LYS A 295 -16.47 0.82 25.38
CA LYS A 295 -15.11 0.72 25.93
C LYS A 295 -14.63 -0.74 26.07
N GLU A 296 -15.54 -1.64 26.46
CA GLU A 296 -15.30 -3.07 26.67
C GLU A 296 -15.49 -3.96 25.44
N ARG A 297 -15.74 -3.42 24.24
CA ARG A 297 -15.87 -4.25 23.03
C ARG A 297 -15.10 -3.72 21.84
N CYS A 298 -14.81 -2.42 21.85
CA CYS A 298 -14.44 -1.68 20.67
C CYS A 298 -13.53 -0.49 21.00
N GLN A 299 -12.28 -0.60 20.58
CA GLN A 299 -11.21 0.39 20.66
C GLN A 299 -10.63 0.71 19.27
N TYR A 300 -10.76 -0.21 18.29
CA TYR A 300 -10.48 0.07 16.87
C TYR A 300 -11.78 0.31 16.08
N TYR A 301 -11.86 1.42 15.34
CA TYR A 301 -13.02 1.82 14.56
C TYR A 301 -12.59 2.37 13.19
N THR A 302 -13.47 2.23 12.19
CA THR A 302 -13.50 3.12 11.02
C THR A 302 -14.80 3.91 11.01
N ALA A 303 -14.83 5.04 10.33
CA ALA A 303 -15.99 5.93 10.24
C ALA A 303 -16.36 6.19 8.78
N ARG A 304 -17.65 6.12 8.44
CA ARG A 304 -18.15 6.58 7.13
C ARG A 304 -19.17 7.67 7.35
N PHE A 305 -18.90 8.86 6.83
CA PHE A 305 -19.78 10.01 6.98
C PHE A 305 -20.79 10.03 5.83
N SER A 306 -22.04 10.37 6.14
CA SER A 306 -23.00 10.75 5.12
C SER A 306 -22.58 12.09 4.53
N GLU A 307 -23.22 12.46 3.43
CA GLU A 307 -23.02 13.79 2.88
C GLU A 307 -23.37 14.90 3.89
N HIS A 308 -22.59 15.99 3.85
CA HIS A 308 -22.64 17.10 4.82
C HIS A 308 -22.46 16.65 6.27
N SER A 309 -21.95 15.44 6.51
CA SER A 309 -21.72 14.85 7.83
C SER A 309 -22.96 14.85 8.74
N LYS A 310 -24.18 14.81 8.16
CA LYS A 310 -25.45 14.75 8.93
C LYS A 310 -25.53 13.52 9.82
N TYR A 311 -25.03 12.38 9.32
CA TYR A 311 -24.91 11.11 10.04
C TYR A 311 -23.53 10.52 9.78
N TYR A 312 -23.10 9.59 10.62
CA TYR A 312 -21.91 8.80 10.40
C TYR A 312 -22.11 7.36 10.92
N ALA A 313 -21.56 6.39 10.19
CA ALA A 313 -21.49 5.00 10.62
C ALA A 313 -20.13 4.76 11.28
N LEU A 314 -20.12 4.23 12.51
CA LEU A 314 -18.92 3.73 13.18
C LEU A 314 -18.88 2.21 13.05
N ILE A 315 -17.82 1.67 12.45
CA ILE A 315 -17.61 0.23 12.30
C ILE A 315 -16.48 -0.17 13.24
N CYS A 316 -16.82 -0.90 14.29
CA CYS A 316 -15.88 -1.41 15.29
C CYS A 316 -15.20 -2.70 14.82
N TYR A 317 -13.89 -2.82 15.06
CA TYR A 317 -13.11 -4.00 14.76
C TYR A 317 -12.53 -4.74 15.97
N GLY A 318 -12.50 -4.22 17.21
CA GLY A 318 -11.98 -5.00 18.36
C GLY A 318 -11.27 -4.18 19.46
N MET A 319 -10.50 -4.84 20.35
CA MET A 319 -10.02 -4.32 21.66
C MET A 319 -8.52 -4.51 22.03
N TYR A 320 -8.02 -3.60 22.90
CA TYR A 320 -6.90 -3.59 23.90
C TYR A 320 -5.41 -3.39 23.46
N THR A 321 -4.66 -2.60 24.26
CA THR A 321 -3.31 -1.95 24.12
C THR A 321 -2.06 -2.83 23.89
N LEU A 322 -1.12 -2.47 22.97
CA LEU A 322 0.07 -3.31 22.64
C LEU A 322 1.35 -2.61 22.11
N TRP A 323 2.48 -3.34 22.25
CA TRP A 323 3.72 -3.38 21.41
C TRP A 323 4.20 -4.84 21.23
N TYR A 324 3.28 -5.80 21.09
CA TYR A 324 3.36 -7.15 20.50
C TYR A 324 2.00 -7.82 20.74
N LYS A 325 1.52 -8.72 19.87
CA LYS A 325 0.27 -9.50 20.07
C LYS A 325 0.62 -10.96 20.32
N MET A 326 0.20 -11.52 21.46
CA MET A 326 0.42 -12.93 21.82
C MET A 326 -0.92 -13.68 21.87
N LEU A 327 -1.04 -14.72 21.05
CA LEU A 327 -2.15 -15.68 21.08
C LEU A 327 -1.73 -16.90 21.89
N LEU A 328 -2.51 -17.19 22.93
CA LEU A 328 -2.26 -18.30 23.86
C LEU A 328 -3.25 -19.44 23.61
N PRO A 329 -2.82 -20.69 23.82
CA PRO A 329 -3.74 -21.82 23.83
C PRO A 329 -4.85 -21.68 24.88
N PRO A 330 -6.05 -22.22 24.63
CA PRO A 330 -7.06 -22.40 25.65
C PRO A 330 -6.48 -23.16 26.86
N GLN A 331 -6.92 -22.78 28.07
CA GLN A 331 -6.41 -23.35 29.33
C GLN A 331 -4.87 -23.25 29.46
N PHE A 332 -4.29 -22.15 28.99
CA PHE A 332 -2.86 -21.87 29.11
C PHE A 332 -2.36 -22.02 30.56
N ASP A 333 -1.30 -22.80 30.72
CA ASP A 333 -0.64 -23.08 31.99
C ASP A 333 0.81 -22.60 31.90
N ARG A 334 1.11 -21.53 32.64
CA ARG A 334 2.43 -20.88 32.63
C ARG A 334 3.57 -21.79 33.09
N SER A 335 3.28 -22.90 33.79
CA SER A 335 4.31 -23.87 34.20
C SER A 335 4.78 -24.77 33.06
N LYS A 336 4.05 -24.84 31.94
CA LYS A 336 4.38 -25.66 30.78
C LYS A 336 5.22 -24.88 29.75
N LYS A 337 5.93 -25.63 28.92
CA LYS A 337 6.74 -25.12 27.80
C LYS A 337 6.02 -25.37 26.47
N TYR A 338 5.67 -24.31 25.77
CA TYR A 338 4.92 -24.35 24.51
C TYR A 338 5.82 -24.04 23.31
N PRO A 339 5.57 -24.65 22.14
CA PRO A 339 6.18 -24.22 20.90
C PRO A 339 5.73 -22.80 20.53
N LEU A 340 6.61 -22.03 19.90
CA LEU A 340 6.39 -20.64 19.52
C LEU A 340 6.43 -20.46 18.01
N LEU A 341 5.40 -19.85 17.44
CA LEU A 341 5.40 -19.34 16.07
C LEU A 341 5.42 -17.81 16.08
N ILE A 342 6.44 -17.22 15.44
CA ILE A 342 6.45 -15.79 15.12
C ILE A 342 5.77 -15.59 13.77
N GLN A 343 4.71 -14.78 13.75
CA GLN A 343 4.17 -14.23 12.50
C GLN A 343 4.76 -12.84 12.28
N VAL A 344 5.49 -12.66 11.19
CA VAL A 344 6.13 -11.40 10.84
C VAL A 344 5.58 -10.86 9.52
N TYR A 345 5.42 -9.53 9.46
CA TYR A 345 5.42 -8.81 8.20
C TYR A 345 6.56 -7.78 8.23
N GLY A 346 6.52 -6.79 9.12
CA GLY A 346 7.64 -5.88 9.38
C GLY A 346 7.95 -4.87 8.26
N GLY A 347 7.14 -4.81 7.20
CA GLY A 347 7.35 -3.86 6.11
C GLY A 347 7.26 -2.39 6.56
N PRO A 348 8.04 -1.49 5.94
CA PRO A 348 7.93 -0.05 6.16
C PRO A 348 6.50 0.45 6.14
N CYS A 349 6.17 1.32 7.11
CA CYS A 349 4.85 1.92 7.30
C CYS A 349 3.71 0.94 7.66
N SER A 350 3.99 -0.35 7.80
CA SER A 350 3.00 -1.33 8.25
C SER A 350 2.75 -1.24 9.76
N GLN A 351 1.74 -1.95 10.22
CA GLN A 351 1.50 -2.22 11.64
C GLN A 351 0.73 -3.54 11.68
N ASN A 352 1.28 -4.58 12.26
CA ASN A 352 0.64 -5.91 12.34
C ASN A 352 -0.06 -6.11 13.66
N VAL A 353 0.43 -5.42 14.69
CA VAL A 353 -0.13 -5.39 16.02
C VAL A 353 -1.27 -4.38 16.02
N LYS A 354 -2.41 -4.82 15.48
CA LYS A 354 -3.67 -4.04 15.47
C LYS A 354 -4.70 -4.67 16.40
N GLU A 355 -5.53 -3.84 17.00
CA GLU A 355 -6.68 -4.23 17.82
C GLU A 355 -7.88 -4.67 16.96
N THR A 356 -7.63 -5.56 16.00
CA THR A 356 -8.65 -6.11 15.09
C THR A 356 -8.96 -7.56 15.46
N PHE A 357 -10.26 -7.85 15.59
CA PHE A 357 -10.79 -9.20 15.70
C PHE A 357 -10.67 -9.90 14.36
N SER A 358 -10.02 -11.06 14.38
CA SER A 358 -9.88 -11.94 13.23
C SER A 358 -9.75 -13.36 13.74
N ILE A 359 -10.55 -14.27 13.16
CA ILE A 359 -10.33 -15.71 13.28
C ILE A 359 -9.65 -16.13 11.99
N SER A 360 -8.41 -16.59 12.11
CA SER A 360 -7.58 -16.99 10.98
C SER A 360 -6.74 -18.23 11.32
N TRP A 361 -5.84 -18.61 10.42
CA TRP A 361 -4.96 -19.76 10.61
C TRP A 361 -4.19 -19.73 11.93
N ILE A 362 -3.64 -18.58 12.34
CA ILE A 362 -2.92 -18.46 13.61
C ILE A 362 -3.82 -18.62 14.85
N THR A 363 -5.11 -18.30 14.73
CA THR A 363 -6.09 -18.56 15.80
C THR A 363 -6.31 -20.06 15.96
N TYR A 364 -6.40 -20.79 14.84
CA TYR A 364 -6.48 -22.25 14.84
C TYR A 364 -5.25 -22.91 15.48
N LEU A 365 -4.04 -22.47 15.13
CA LEU A 365 -2.80 -23.01 15.68
C LEU A 365 -2.73 -22.87 17.21
N ALA A 366 -3.11 -21.71 17.74
CA ALA A 366 -3.19 -21.51 19.18
C ALA A 366 -4.31 -22.37 19.80
N SER A 367 -5.50 -22.35 19.19
CA SER A 367 -6.68 -23.00 19.73
C SER A 367 -6.60 -24.53 19.76
N LYS A 368 -6.03 -25.15 18.72
CA LYS A 368 -6.10 -26.60 18.49
C LYS A 368 -4.75 -27.29 18.60
N GLU A 369 -3.69 -26.68 18.07
CA GLU A 369 -2.35 -27.29 18.03
C GLU A 369 -1.50 -26.93 19.27
N GLY A 370 -2.02 -26.08 20.16
CA GLY A 370 -1.33 -25.69 21.39
C GLY A 370 -0.07 -24.86 21.15
N ILE A 371 -0.02 -24.11 20.04
CA ILE A 371 1.14 -23.29 19.64
C ILE A 371 0.92 -21.84 20.10
N ILE A 372 1.88 -21.27 20.82
CA ILE A 372 1.85 -19.83 21.09
C ILE A 372 2.22 -19.09 19.81
N VAL A 373 1.39 -18.12 19.40
CA VAL A 373 1.68 -17.29 18.21
C VAL A 373 1.90 -15.85 18.62
N ILE A 374 3.00 -15.24 18.16
CA ILE A 374 3.32 -13.85 18.48
C ILE A 374 3.57 -13.02 17.22
N LEU A 375 3.00 -11.80 17.21
CA LEU A 375 3.27 -10.75 16.23
C LEU A 375 3.99 -9.61 16.95
N VAL A 376 5.01 -9.03 16.32
CA VAL A 376 5.81 -7.93 16.88
C VAL A 376 5.88 -6.83 15.83
N ASP A 377 5.67 -5.59 16.27
CA ASP A 377 5.95 -4.40 15.48
C ASP A 377 7.20 -3.74 16.06
N GLY A 378 8.22 -3.54 15.24
CA GLY A 378 9.51 -2.96 15.61
C GLY A 378 9.83 -1.71 14.79
N ARG A 379 11.12 -1.43 14.62
CA ARG A 379 11.61 -0.37 13.74
C ARG A 379 11.14 -0.57 12.30
N GLY A 380 10.75 0.52 11.65
CA GLY A 380 10.14 0.53 10.31
C GLY A 380 8.61 0.52 10.32
N THR A 381 7.98 0.09 11.42
CA THR A 381 6.52 0.14 11.55
C THR A 381 6.02 1.56 11.81
N ALA A 382 4.77 1.84 11.44
CA ALA A 382 4.16 3.17 11.52
C ALA A 382 3.52 3.48 12.88
N TYR A 383 3.01 4.71 12.99
CA TYR A 383 2.19 5.21 14.11
C TYR A 383 2.92 5.41 15.46
N GLN A 384 4.24 5.29 15.46
CA GLN A 384 5.13 5.63 16.59
C GLN A 384 5.97 6.88 16.40
N GLY A 385 5.74 7.61 15.31
CA GLY A 385 6.58 8.73 14.92
C GLY A 385 7.77 8.31 14.05
N ASP A 386 8.39 9.32 13.45
CA ASP A 386 9.36 9.22 12.38
C ASP A 386 10.66 8.56 12.83
N LYS A 387 11.05 8.69 14.11
CA LYS A 387 12.26 8.05 14.63
C LYS A 387 12.19 6.52 14.50
N ILE A 388 11.02 5.93 14.76
CA ILE A 388 10.84 4.48 14.62
C ILE A 388 10.57 4.12 13.15
N LEU A 389 9.75 4.92 12.46
CA LEU A 389 9.38 4.68 11.06
C LEU A 389 10.60 4.73 10.12
N HIS A 390 11.41 5.78 10.20
CA HIS A 390 12.56 6.00 9.33
C HIS A 390 13.82 5.26 9.80
N ALA A 391 13.76 4.51 10.91
CA ALA A 391 14.91 3.75 11.39
C ALA A 391 15.45 2.77 10.34
N VAL A 392 14.56 2.20 9.51
CA VAL A 392 14.91 1.25 8.44
C VAL A 392 15.29 1.93 7.12
N TYR A 393 15.28 3.27 7.06
CA TYR A 393 15.59 4.00 5.84
C TYR A 393 17.00 3.63 5.35
N ARG A 394 17.07 3.20 4.10
CA ARG A 394 18.26 2.73 3.39
C ARG A 394 18.88 1.45 3.96
N ARG A 395 18.20 0.79 4.90
CA ARG A 395 18.71 -0.33 5.70
C ARG A 395 17.67 -1.46 5.86
N LEU A 396 16.83 -1.67 4.85
CA LEU A 396 15.78 -2.70 4.89
C LEU A 396 16.36 -4.08 5.17
N GLY A 397 15.68 -4.87 6.01
CA GLY A 397 16.08 -6.22 6.39
C GLY A 397 17.18 -6.31 7.45
N VAL A 398 17.46 -5.22 8.16
CA VAL A 398 18.47 -5.20 9.24
C VAL A 398 17.77 -5.12 10.60
N TYR A 399 17.18 -3.97 10.89
CA TYR A 399 16.58 -3.70 12.20
C TYR A 399 15.33 -4.53 12.44
N GLU A 400 14.58 -4.82 11.40
CA GLU A 400 13.42 -5.70 11.48
C GLU A 400 13.86 -7.10 11.95
N VAL A 401 14.95 -7.63 11.41
CA VAL A 401 15.50 -8.94 11.82
C VAL A 401 16.02 -8.91 13.25
N GLU A 402 16.77 -7.85 13.62
CA GLU A 402 17.25 -7.65 14.99
C GLU A 402 16.11 -7.58 16.01
N ASP A 403 15.04 -6.84 15.69
CA ASP A 403 13.91 -6.62 16.58
C ASP A 403 13.11 -7.91 16.77
N GLN A 404 12.90 -8.68 15.70
CA GLN A 404 12.25 -10.00 15.81
C GLN A 404 13.08 -10.97 16.69
N ILE A 405 14.39 -11.07 16.46
CA ILE A 405 15.27 -11.95 17.26
C ILE A 405 15.29 -11.51 18.72
N SER A 406 15.38 -10.20 18.98
CA SER A 406 15.40 -9.63 20.33
C SER A 406 14.09 -9.90 21.07
N ALA A 407 12.96 -9.76 20.37
CA ALA A 407 11.65 -10.06 20.93
C ALA A 407 11.53 -11.55 21.30
N VAL A 408 11.98 -12.47 20.44
CA VAL A 408 11.98 -13.91 20.75
C VAL A 408 12.81 -14.22 21.98
N LYS A 409 14.02 -13.67 22.10
CA LYS A 409 14.87 -13.83 23.30
C LYS A 409 14.13 -13.37 24.57
N LYS A 410 13.39 -12.27 24.49
CA LYS A 410 12.56 -11.79 25.61
C LYS A 410 11.37 -12.71 25.91
N PHE A 411 10.75 -13.33 24.91
CA PHE A 411 9.67 -14.30 25.14
C PHE A 411 10.19 -15.60 25.77
N ILE A 412 11.39 -16.04 25.41
CA ILE A 412 12.08 -17.18 26.06
C ILE A 412 12.25 -16.93 27.56
N GLU A 413 12.73 -15.73 27.94
CA GLU A 413 12.92 -15.32 29.34
C GLU A 413 11.61 -15.35 30.16
N MET A 414 10.43 -15.33 29.54
CA MET A 414 9.15 -15.38 30.25
C MET A 414 8.84 -16.75 30.88
N GLY A 415 9.61 -17.79 30.52
CA GLY A 415 9.62 -19.09 31.20
C GLY A 415 8.67 -20.14 30.64
N PHE A 416 7.77 -19.80 29.72
CA PHE A 416 6.78 -20.75 29.15
C PHE A 416 6.98 -21.07 27.66
N ILE A 417 8.04 -20.56 27.04
CA ILE A 417 8.43 -20.89 25.65
C ILE A 417 9.45 -22.03 25.65
N ASP A 418 9.25 -23.00 24.77
CA ASP A 418 10.23 -24.04 24.46
C ASP A 418 11.26 -23.55 23.44
N GLU A 419 12.49 -23.32 23.91
CA GLU A 419 13.62 -22.81 23.12
C GLU A 419 13.99 -23.70 21.92
N LYS A 420 13.63 -24.99 21.95
CA LYS A 420 13.94 -25.93 20.87
C LYS A 420 12.85 -25.97 19.78
N ARG A 421 11.71 -25.32 20.01
CA ARG A 421 10.54 -25.36 19.12
C ARG A 421 10.04 -23.95 18.81
N ILE A 422 10.89 -23.19 18.12
CA ILE A 422 10.59 -21.83 17.67
C ILE A 422 10.63 -21.78 16.15
N ALA A 423 9.53 -21.31 15.55
CA ALA A 423 9.39 -21.11 14.12
C ALA A 423 9.07 -19.65 13.79
N ILE A 424 9.33 -19.25 12.55
CA ILE A 424 8.95 -17.93 12.02
C ILE A 424 8.27 -18.08 10.65
N TRP A 425 7.25 -17.28 10.38
CA TRP A 425 6.60 -17.25 9.07
C TRP A 425 6.17 -15.85 8.68
N GLY A 426 6.12 -15.61 7.37
CA GLY A 426 5.62 -14.38 6.81
C GLY A 426 5.38 -14.45 5.31
N TRP A 427 4.60 -13.50 4.82
CA TRP A 427 4.23 -13.35 3.41
C TRP A 427 4.78 -12.03 2.86
N SER A 428 5.23 -12.00 1.61
CA SER A 428 5.70 -10.78 0.93
C SER A 428 6.94 -10.23 1.64
N TYR A 429 6.90 -8.99 2.13
CA TYR A 429 7.93 -8.45 3.03
C TYR A 429 8.16 -9.35 4.26
N GLY A 430 7.10 -9.95 4.80
CA GLY A 430 7.22 -10.92 5.89
C GLY A 430 7.99 -12.18 5.49
N GLY A 431 7.88 -12.60 4.23
CA GLY A 431 8.67 -13.71 3.68
C GLY A 431 10.15 -13.33 3.58
N TYR A 432 10.44 -12.09 3.16
CA TYR A 432 11.80 -11.53 3.15
C TYR A 432 12.41 -11.53 4.56
N ILE A 433 11.70 -10.99 5.57
CA ILE A 433 12.18 -10.97 6.96
C ILE A 433 12.29 -12.38 7.55
N THR A 434 11.34 -13.28 7.26
CA THR A 434 11.43 -14.68 7.67
C THR A 434 12.71 -15.32 7.14
N SER A 435 13.01 -15.11 5.87
CA SER A 435 14.19 -15.68 5.21
C SER A 435 15.48 -15.09 5.77
N LEU A 436 15.55 -13.77 5.99
CA LEU A 436 16.73 -13.14 6.59
C LEU A 436 16.91 -13.53 8.07
N ALA A 437 15.83 -13.68 8.83
CA ALA A 437 15.89 -14.10 10.22
C ALA A 437 16.42 -15.53 10.36
N LEU A 438 16.00 -16.46 9.49
CA LEU A 438 16.57 -17.81 9.40
C LEU A 438 18.03 -17.77 8.93
N GLY A 439 18.31 -17.03 7.86
CA GLY A 439 19.64 -16.84 7.30
C GLY A 439 20.59 -16.00 8.16
N SER A 440 20.16 -15.51 9.32
CA SER A 440 20.99 -14.72 10.24
C SER A 440 22.02 -15.57 11.01
N GLY A 441 21.81 -16.88 11.10
CA GLY A 441 22.63 -17.76 11.93
C GLY A 441 22.47 -17.53 13.45
N SER A 442 21.36 -16.91 13.88
CA SER A 442 21.13 -16.56 15.28
C SER A 442 20.93 -17.75 16.23
N GLY A 443 20.63 -18.94 15.70
CA GLY A 443 20.31 -20.14 16.47
C GLY A 443 18.94 -20.10 17.18
N VAL A 444 18.16 -19.03 16.99
CA VAL A 444 16.87 -18.82 17.67
C VAL A 444 15.74 -19.60 17.01
N PHE A 445 15.76 -19.72 15.68
CA PHE A 445 14.70 -20.36 14.92
C PHE A 445 15.13 -21.75 14.46
N LYS A 446 14.26 -22.75 14.68
CA LYS A 446 14.44 -24.11 14.17
C LYS A 446 14.01 -24.23 12.70
N CYS A 447 12.90 -23.59 12.36
CA CYS A 447 12.33 -23.64 11.02
C CYS A 447 11.59 -22.37 10.66
N GLY A 448 11.29 -22.18 9.37
CA GLY A 448 10.37 -21.13 8.98
C GLY A 448 9.87 -21.22 7.54
N MET A 449 8.82 -20.45 7.29
CA MET A 449 8.00 -20.53 6.08
C MET A 449 7.89 -19.15 5.44
N ALA A 450 8.48 -18.99 4.25
CA ALA A 450 8.45 -17.75 3.49
C ALA A 450 7.51 -17.86 2.30
N VAL A 451 6.43 -17.09 2.31
CA VAL A 451 5.44 -17.05 1.22
C VAL A 451 5.65 -15.80 0.37
N ALA A 452 5.79 -15.98 -0.94
CA ALA A 452 6.06 -14.92 -1.92
C ALA A 452 7.10 -13.88 -1.46
N PRO A 453 8.30 -14.30 -0.97
CA PRO A 453 9.27 -13.37 -0.41
C PRO A 453 9.89 -12.47 -1.50
N VAL A 454 10.10 -11.19 -1.18
CA VAL A 454 11.17 -10.42 -1.85
C VAL A 454 12.50 -11.06 -1.47
N SER A 455 13.45 -11.15 -2.41
CA SER A 455 14.76 -11.75 -2.16
C SER A 455 15.94 -10.82 -2.43
N SER A 456 15.74 -9.84 -3.31
CA SER A 456 16.60 -8.68 -3.53
C SER A 456 15.74 -7.48 -3.88
N TRP A 457 16.10 -6.32 -3.35
CA TRP A 457 15.44 -5.05 -3.67
C TRP A 457 15.64 -4.61 -5.13
N GLU A 458 16.64 -5.14 -5.83
CA GLU A 458 16.79 -4.93 -7.28
C GLU A 458 15.64 -5.54 -8.09
N TYR A 459 14.92 -6.51 -7.53
CA TYR A 459 13.85 -7.22 -8.24
C TYR A 459 12.46 -6.61 -8.06
N TYR A 460 12.31 -5.66 -7.16
CA TYR A 460 11.01 -5.09 -6.78
C TYR A 460 10.80 -3.70 -7.39
N ALA A 461 9.55 -3.21 -7.35
CA ALA A 461 9.12 -1.99 -8.00
C ALA A 461 9.91 -0.75 -7.54
N SER A 462 10.26 0.13 -8.48
CA SER A 462 11.00 1.37 -8.24
C SER A 462 10.32 2.26 -7.20
N ILE A 463 9.01 2.51 -7.32
CA ILE A 463 8.27 3.42 -6.44
C ILE A 463 8.31 2.96 -4.97
N TYR A 464 8.18 1.66 -4.72
CA TYR A 464 8.31 1.13 -3.36
C TYR A 464 9.76 1.19 -2.90
N THR A 465 10.64 0.64 -3.72
CA THR A 465 12.00 0.34 -3.31
C THR A 465 12.80 1.62 -3.11
N GLU A 466 12.75 2.55 -4.06
CA GLU A 466 13.50 3.81 -3.99
C GLU A 466 12.99 4.71 -2.85
N ARG A 467 11.71 4.64 -2.49
CA ARG A 467 11.14 5.33 -1.31
C ARG A 467 11.88 4.99 -0.02
N PHE A 468 12.24 3.72 0.15
CA PHE A 468 12.80 3.23 1.41
C PHE A 468 14.30 2.92 1.32
N MET A 469 14.83 2.61 0.13
CA MET A 469 16.22 2.21 -0.09
C MET A 469 17.06 3.27 -0.81
N GLY A 470 16.46 4.32 -1.37
CA GLY A 470 17.17 5.20 -2.31
C GLY A 470 17.48 4.50 -3.64
N LEU A 471 18.37 5.07 -4.46
CA LEU A 471 18.72 4.57 -5.78
C LEU A 471 19.79 3.47 -5.70
N PRO A 472 19.71 2.41 -6.54
CA PRO A 472 20.71 1.36 -6.63
C PRO A 472 21.91 1.79 -7.51
N VAL A 473 22.53 2.92 -7.20
CA VAL A 473 23.72 3.43 -7.90
C VAL A 473 24.90 3.57 -6.93
N GLU A 474 26.13 3.53 -7.44
CA GLU A 474 27.36 3.59 -6.63
C GLU A 474 27.43 4.86 -5.77
N SER A 475 26.96 5.99 -6.31
CA SER A 475 26.92 7.27 -5.59
C SER A 475 25.80 7.36 -4.55
N ASP A 476 24.96 6.33 -4.41
CA ASP A 476 23.83 6.33 -3.49
C ASP A 476 23.81 5.09 -2.57
N ASN A 477 22.98 4.06 -2.83
CA ASN A 477 22.80 2.95 -1.87
C ASN A 477 23.12 1.55 -2.43
N LEU A 478 23.81 1.43 -3.56
CA LEU A 478 24.07 0.14 -4.21
C LEU A 478 24.71 -0.92 -3.30
N GLU A 479 25.57 -0.50 -2.37
CA GLU A 479 26.19 -1.42 -1.40
C GLU A 479 25.13 -2.15 -0.55
N HIS A 480 24.14 -1.42 -0.03
CA HIS A 480 23.09 -2.03 0.80
C HIS A 480 22.11 -2.86 -0.03
N TYR A 481 21.83 -2.48 -1.29
CA TYR A 481 21.08 -3.34 -2.21
C TYR A 481 21.75 -4.72 -2.38
N LYS A 482 23.07 -4.76 -2.54
CA LYS A 482 23.83 -6.02 -2.65
C LYS A 482 23.88 -6.81 -1.34
N ASN A 483 24.03 -6.13 -0.20
CA ASN A 483 24.23 -6.77 1.11
C ASN A 483 22.93 -7.26 1.78
N SER A 484 21.78 -6.70 1.38
CA SER A 484 20.48 -7.01 1.96
C SER A 484 19.77 -8.21 1.31
N THR A 485 20.42 -8.93 0.40
CA THR A 485 19.80 -10.07 -0.27
C THR A 485 19.68 -11.32 0.61
N VAL A 486 18.62 -12.10 0.40
CA VAL A 486 18.46 -13.42 1.03
C VAL A 486 19.50 -14.40 0.48
N MET A 487 19.85 -14.29 -0.81
CA MET A 487 20.80 -15.17 -1.48
C MET A 487 22.19 -15.14 -0.81
N ALA A 488 22.64 -13.98 -0.32
CA ALA A 488 23.90 -13.86 0.42
C ALA A 488 23.94 -14.69 1.72
N ARG A 489 22.77 -15.11 2.23
CA ARG A 489 22.61 -15.87 3.45
C ARG A 489 22.42 -17.38 3.22
N ALA A 490 22.46 -17.85 1.97
CA ALA A 490 22.11 -19.23 1.60
C ALA A 490 22.82 -20.30 2.46
N LYS A 491 24.12 -20.15 2.73
CA LYS A 491 24.88 -21.11 3.56
C LYS A 491 24.35 -21.26 4.99
N ASN A 492 23.74 -20.22 5.55
CA ASN A 492 23.24 -20.24 6.93
C ASN A 492 21.94 -21.05 7.07
N PHE A 493 21.33 -21.48 5.96
CA PHE A 493 20.15 -22.32 5.98
C PHE A 493 20.45 -23.82 6.27
N GLN A 494 21.72 -24.24 6.29
CA GLN A 494 22.12 -25.64 6.50
C GLN A 494 21.57 -26.29 7.79
N ASN A 495 21.33 -25.48 8.83
CA ASN A 495 20.93 -25.96 10.15
C ASN A 495 19.47 -25.66 10.50
N VAL A 496 18.66 -25.23 9.54
CA VAL A 496 17.24 -24.87 9.77
C VAL A 496 16.36 -25.49 8.69
N GLU A 497 15.11 -25.83 9.06
CA GLU A 497 14.14 -26.29 8.06
C GLU A 497 13.49 -25.09 7.37
N TYR A 498 13.60 -24.99 6.05
CA TYR A 498 13.06 -23.88 5.28
C TYR A 498 11.98 -24.35 4.29
N LEU A 499 10.83 -23.69 4.33
CA LEU A 499 9.75 -23.86 3.35
C LEU A 499 9.56 -22.59 2.54
N LEU A 500 9.88 -22.67 1.25
CA LEU A 500 9.76 -21.58 0.28
C LEU A 500 8.50 -21.76 -0.58
N ILE A 501 7.58 -20.80 -0.52
CA ILE A 501 6.29 -20.88 -1.22
C ILE A 501 6.10 -19.68 -2.13
N HIS A 502 5.57 -19.88 -3.34
CA HIS A 502 5.30 -18.76 -4.26
C HIS A 502 4.24 -19.10 -5.31
N GLY A 503 3.42 -18.12 -5.72
CA GLY A 503 2.61 -18.20 -6.95
C GLY A 503 3.47 -18.01 -8.21
N THR A 504 3.26 -18.81 -9.25
CA THR A 504 4.10 -18.69 -10.48
C THR A 504 3.73 -17.49 -11.36
N ALA A 505 2.54 -16.92 -11.16
CA ALA A 505 2.00 -15.78 -11.90
C ALA A 505 1.88 -14.53 -11.02
N ASP A 506 2.76 -14.40 -10.03
CA ASP A 506 2.85 -13.22 -9.16
C ASP A 506 3.34 -12.00 -9.95
N ASP A 507 2.42 -11.06 -10.20
CA ASP A 507 2.69 -9.82 -10.91
C ASP A 507 3.30 -8.74 -10.02
N ASN A 508 3.31 -8.94 -8.69
CA ASN A 508 3.82 -7.97 -7.73
C ASN A 508 5.22 -8.33 -7.23
N VAL A 509 5.32 -9.37 -6.40
CA VAL A 509 6.62 -9.93 -5.99
C VAL A 509 6.91 -11.06 -6.95
N HIS A 510 7.54 -10.81 -8.08
CA HIS A 510 7.62 -11.88 -9.10
C HIS A 510 8.27 -13.17 -8.58
N PHE A 511 7.82 -14.29 -9.15
CA PHE A 511 8.39 -15.63 -8.91
C PHE A 511 9.92 -15.68 -9.07
N GLN A 512 10.49 -14.78 -9.88
CA GLN A 512 11.94 -14.52 -9.94
C GLN A 512 12.59 -14.51 -8.56
N ASN A 513 11.97 -13.86 -7.57
CA ASN A 513 12.53 -13.75 -6.23
C ASN A 513 12.80 -15.13 -5.59
N SER A 514 11.78 -16.01 -5.58
CA SER A 514 11.94 -17.38 -5.06
C SER A 514 12.81 -18.25 -5.95
N ALA A 515 12.77 -18.08 -7.26
CA ALA A 515 13.66 -18.80 -8.18
C ALA A 515 15.14 -18.49 -7.88
N GLN A 516 15.48 -17.23 -7.58
CA GLN A 516 16.85 -16.84 -7.20
C GLN A 516 17.25 -17.35 -5.81
N ILE A 517 16.33 -17.39 -4.85
CA ILE A 517 16.58 -18.03 -3.53
C ILE A 517 16.87 -19.52 -3.73
N ALA A 518 15.99 -20.23 -4.44
CA ALA A 518 16.15 -21.66 -4.72
C ALA A 518 17.49 -21.96 -5.41
N LYS A 519 17.85 -21.17 -6.44
CA LYS A 519 19.16 -21.26 -7.11
C LYS A 519 20.33 -21.07 -6.15
N ALA A 520 20.25 -20.09 -5.25
CA ALA A 520 21.31 -19.83 -4.28
C ALA A 520 21.46 -20.97 -3.26
N LEU A 521 20.35 -21.55 -2.79
CA LEU A 521 20.35 -22.70 -1.88
C LEU A 521 20.95 -23.95 -2.55
N VAL A 522 20.56 -24.23 -3.80
CA VAL A 522 21.15 -25.33 -4.61
C VAL A 522 22.66 -25.15 -4.75
N ASN A 523 23.11 -23.95 -5.14
CA ASN A 523 24.54 -23.64 -5.29
C ASN A 523 25.31 -23.77 -3.96
N ALA A 524 24.66 -23.48 -2.83
CA ALA A 524 25.22 -23.63 -1.49
C ALA A 524 25.06 -25.05 -0.92
N GLN A 525 24.50 -26.00 -1.69
CA GLN A 525 24.20 -27.37 -1.29
C GLN A 525 23.34 -27.45 -0.02
N VAL A 526 22.32 -26.60 0.07
CA VAL A 526 21.38 -26.56 1.19
C VAL A 526 20.04 -27.14 0.77
N ASP A 527 19.56 -28.11 1.55
CA ASP A 527 18.24 -28.71 1.35
C ASP A 527 17.13 -27.77 1.85
N PHE A 528 15.99 -27.81 1.17
CA PHE A 528 14.82 -26.98 1.49
C PHE A 528 13.55 -27.60 0.90
N GLN A 529 12.41 -27.30 1.53
CA GLN A 529 11.10 -27.64 0.97
C GLN A 529 10.59 -26.47 0.15
N ALA A 530 9.86 -26.76 -0.92
CA ALA A 530 9.27 -25.75 -1.77
C ALA A 530 7.86 -26.12 -2.23
N MET A 531 7.05 -25.10 -2.49
CA MET A 531 5.71 -25.24 -3.07
C MET A 531 5.41 -24.07 -4.01
N TRP A 532 5.19 -24.38 -5.29
CA TRP A 532 4.73 -23.41 -6.28
C TRP A 532 3.23 -23.60 -6.53
N TYR A 533 2.51 -22.48 -6.55
CA TYR A 533 1.12 -22.46 -6.95
C TYR A 533 1.00 -21.96 -8.38
N THR A 534 0.80 -22.89 -9.31
CA THR A 534 0.66 -22.62 -10.74
C THR A 534 -0.44 -21.60 -11.00
N ASP A 535 -0.12 -20.58 -11.81
CA ASP A 535 -0.99 -19.50 -12.25
C ASP A 535 -1.61 -18.64 -11.14
N GLN A 536 -1.18 -18.83 -9.90
CA GLN A 536 -1.60 -17.98 -8.79
C GLN A 536 -0.76 -16.70 -8.75
N ASN A 537 -1.44 -15.60 -8.46
CA ASN A 537 -0.83 -14.31 -8.19
C ASN A 537 -0.42 -14.17 -6.72
N HIS A 538 -0.02 -12.97 -6.32
CA HIS A 538 0.45 -12.65 -4.97
C HIS A 538 -0.49 -13.05 -3.84
N GLY A 539 -1.81 -13.08 -4.08
CA GLY A 539 -2.81 -13.40 -3.06
C GLY A 539 -3.10 -14.90 -2.88
N ILE A 540 -2.65 -15.75 -3.81
CA ILE A 540 -2.89 -17.21 -3.84
C ILE A 540 -4.36 -17.56 -3.48
N PRO A 541 -5.35 -17.06 -4.24
CA PRO A 541 -6.77 -17.18 -3.90
C PRO A 541 -7.34 -18.60 -4.07
N GLY A 542 -8.62 -18.77 -3.71
CA GLY A 542 -9.38 -19.98 -3.99
C GLY A 542 -8.92 -21.21 -3.21
N LEU A 543 -8.89 -22.37 -3.88
CA LEU A 543 -8.46 -23.64 -3.27
C LEU A 543 -6.97 -23.66 -2.93
N SER A 544 -6.16 -22.89 -3.66
CA SER A 544 -4.73 -22.73 -3.40
C SER A 544 -4.48 -22.15 -2.01
N SER A 545 -5.31 -21.21 -1.55
CA SER A 545 -5.26 -20.68 -0.19
C SER A 545 -5.52 -21.76 0.88
N LYS A 546 -6.48 -22.66 0.63
CA LYS A 546 -6.75 -23.78 1.56
C LYS A 546 -5.57 -24.73 1.61
N HIS A 547 -5.06 -25.13 0.45
CA HIS A 547 -3.90 -26.01 0.35
C HIS A 547 -2.65 -25.39 1.01
N LEU A 548 -2.44 -24.08 0.83
CA LEU A 548 -1.37 -23.31 1.47
C LEU A 548 -1.36 -23.50 2.97
N TYR A 549 -2.47 -23.20 3.63
CA TYR A 549 -2.55 -23.32 5.08
C TYR A 549 -2.49 -24.77 5.55
N THR A 550 -3.05 -25.73 4.81
CA THR A 550 -2.87 -27.17 5.11
C THR A 550 -1.40 -27.57 5.06
N HIS A 551 -0.71 -27.22 3.97
CA HIS A 551 0.70 -27.58 3.76
C HIS A 551 1.62 -26.93 4.81
N MET A 552 1.42 -25.64 5.10
CA MET A 552 2.14 -24.93 6.16
C MET A 552 1.86 -25.52 7.55
N THR A 553 0.63 -25.96 7.82
CA THR A 553 0.30 -26.66 9.07
C THR A 553 1.06 -27.97 9.19
N HIS A 554 1.07 -28.80 8.13
CA HIS A 554 1.83 -30.06 8.14
C HIS A 554 3.33 -29.84 8.33
N PHE A 555 3.90 -28.84 7.65
CA PHE A 555 5.29 -28.45 7.85
C PHE A 555 5.57 -28.06 9.30
N LEU A 556 4.74 -27.19 9.88
CA LEU A 556 4.91 -26.70 11.23
C LEU A 556 4.77 -27.81 12.29
N LYS A 557 3.78 -28.71 12.11
CA LYS A 557 3.60 -29.87 12.99
C LYS A 557 4.82 -30.80 12.96
N ARG A 558 5.40 -31.06 11.78
CA ARG A 558 6.64 -31.84 11.66
C ARG A 558 7.83 -31.14 12.34
N CYS A 559 8.02 -29.86 12.06
CA CYS A 559 9.09 -29.06 12.68
C CYS A 559 8.99 -29.07 14.22
N PHE A 560 7.79 -29.02 14.79
CA PHE A 560 7.57 -29.07 16.24
C PHE A 560 7.41 -30.48 16.81
N SER A 561 7.49 -31.52 15.97
CA SER A 561 7.28 -32.92 16.36
C SER A 561 5.95 -33.14 17.09
N LEU A 562 4.89 -32.48 16.60
CA LEU A 562 3.51 -32.65 17.08
C LEU A 562 2.87 -33.88 16.41
N SER A 563 1.90 -34.50 17.09
CA SER A 563 1.14 -35.64 16.55
C SER A 563 0.31 -35.21 15.33
N GLU A 564 0.34 -36.01 14.25
CA GLU A 564 -0.39 -35.74 13.00
C GLU A 564 -1.90 -35.65 13.17
#